data_AF-A0A6V7LGC0-F1
#
_entry.id   AF-A0A6V7LGC0-F1
#
_cell.length_a   1.000
_cell.length_b   1.000
_cell.length_c   1.000
_cell.angle_alpha   90.00
_cell.angle_beta   90.00
_cell.angle_gamma   90.00
#
_symmetry.space_group_name_H-M   'P 1'
#
loop_
_entity.id
_entity.type
_entity.pdbx_description
1 polymer ?
#
loop_
_entity_poly.entity_id
_entity_poly.type
_entity_poly.pdbx_seq_one_letter_code
_entity_poly.pdbx_strand_id
1 'polypeptide(L)'
;VQKLHQRWVALRSLLHKRLVEPLSAVSFPVEERVVTKHRTTVHETRLVDTNPHFRNLHDCIDWCKNKLKQLQDADYGSDQSSIKNEVEIHKREHKNIEQFRSRVEKCVYAKSNFHGEELSLYSQHLSTLQQIYSDLMEVSNKRLSDLDKLDEFVQLATRELHWFNAKEELEVTRDWSDKNLNVQDIEQYYE
;
A
#
# COMPACT_ATOMS: atom_id res chain seq x y z
N VAL A 1 -57.91 34.21 -37.60
CA VAL A 1 -56.88 33.34 -38.23
C VAL A 1 -55.67 34.13 -38.73
N GLN A 2 -55.84 35.20 -39.53
CA GLN A 2 -54.71 36.01 -40.06
C GLN A 2 -53.78 36.61 -38.98
N LYS A 3 -54.33 37.16 -37.88
CA LYS A 3 -53.52 37.70 -36.77
C LYS A 3 -52.67 36.64 -36.07
N LEU A 4 -53.15 35.40 -35.99
CA LEU A 4 -52.42 34.29 -35.38
C LEU A 4 -51.26 33.85 -36.27
N HIS A 5 -51.51 33.78 -37.59
CA HIS A 5 -50.48 33.49 -38.58
C HIS A 5 -49.39 34.56 -38.58
N GLN A 6 -49.75 35.85 -38.55
CA GLN A 6 -48.76 36.94 -38.44
C GLN A 6 -47.93 36.86 -37.16
N ARG A 7 -48.53 36.53 -36.02
CA ARG A 7 -47.79 36.31 -34.76
C ARG A 7 -46.85 35.12 -34.85
N TRP A 8 -47.28 34.01 -35.47
CA TRP A 8 -46.44 32.83 -35.65
C TRP A 8 -45.26 33.11 -36.59
N VAL A 9 -45.49 33.80 -37.71
CA VAL A 9 -44.43 34.19 -38.64
C VAL A 9 -43.43 35.14 -37.96
N ALA A 10 -43.91 36.11 -37.17
CA ALA A 10 -43.05 37.02 -36.42
C ALA A 10 -42.20 36.29 -35.37
N LEU A 11 -42.80 35.36 -34.62
CA LEU A 11 -42.08 34.53 -33.64
C LEU A 11 -41.06 33.61 -34.29
N ARG A 12 -41.41 32.98 -35.42
CA ARG A 12 -40.49 32.14 -36.19
C ARG A 12 -39.32 32.95 -36.75
N SER A 13 -39.59 34.15 -37.25
CA SER A 13 -38.55 35.08 -37.70
C SER A 13 -37.61 35.47 -36.56
N LEU A 14 -38.15 35.75 -35.37
CA LEU A 14 -37.36 36.08 -34.19
C LEU A 14 -36.50 34.91 -33.73
N LEU A 15 -37.05 33.70 -33.67
CA LEU A 15 -36.33 32.48 -33.34
C LEU A 15 -35.16 32.24 -34.32
N HIS A 16 -35.42 32.34 -35.62
CA HIS A 16 -34.38 32.12 -36.62
C HIS A 16 -33.26 33.15 -36.52
N LYS A 17 -33.59 34.45 -36.43
CA LYS A 17 -32.59 35.53 -36.36
C LYS A 17 -31.81 35.57 -35.05
N ARG A 18 -32.44 35.22 -33.93
CA ARG A 18 -31.83 35.41 -32.59
C ARG A 18 -31.18 34.17 -32.03
N LEU A 19 -31.60 32.99 -32.47
CA LEU A 19 -31.10 31.72 -31.94
C LEU A 19 -30.47 30.89 -33.05
N VAL A 20 -31.19 30.59 -34.13
CA VAL A 20 -30.71 29.64 -35.14
C VAL A 20 -29.49 30.18 -35.89
N GLU A 21 -29.53 31.44 -36.32
CA GLU A 21 -28.47 32.07 -37.11
C GLU A 21 -27.18 32.28 -36.29
N PRO A 22 -27.21 32.82 -35.05
CA PRO A 22 -26.03 32.87 -34.19
C PRO A 22 -25.49 31.48 -33.84
N LEU A 23 -26.35 30.50 -33.52
CA LEU A 23 -25.91 29.14 -33.18
C LEU A 23 -25.30 28.41 -34.39
N SER A 24 -25.74 28.73 -35.61
CA SER A 24 -25.13 28.18 -36.83
C SER A 24 -23.73 28.76 -37.12
N ALA A 25 -23.47 29.99 -36.65
CA ALA A 25 -22.16 30.64 -36.74
C ALA A 25 -21.22 30.24 -35.58
N VAL A 26 -21.77 29.70 -34.48
CA VAL A 26 -20.99 29.09 -33.40
C VAL A 26 -20.64 27.66 -33.82
N SER A 27 -19.58 27.50 -34.63
CA SER A 27 -18.83 26.25 -34.59
C SER A 27 -18.01 26.26 -33.32
N PHE A 28 -18.20 25.28 -32.44
CA PHE A 28 -17.24 25.05 -31.37
C PHE A 28 -15.85 24.95 -32.00
N PRO A 29 -14.84 25.70 -31.54
CA PRO A 29 -13.49 25.46 -31.99
C PRO A 29 -13.20 24.01 -31.63
N VAL A 30 -13.04 23.17 -32.65
CA VAL A 30 -12.39 21.87 -32.48
C VAL A 30 -10.92 22.19 -32.23
N GLU A 31 -10.62 22.76 -31.06
CA GLU A 31 -9.38 22.42 -30.41
C GLU A 31 -9.48 20.93 -30.13
N GLU A 32 -8.52 20.14 -30.60
CA GLU A 32 -8.24 18.81 -30.09
C GLU A 32 -7.86 18.88 -28.60
N ARG A 33 -8.75 19.39 -27.75
CA ARG A 33 -8.64 19.25 -26.30
C ARG A 33 -9.09 17.86 -25.94
N VAL A 34 -8.20 16.88 -26.18
CA VAL A 34 -8.06 15.60 -25.46
C VAL A 34 -9.34 15.11 -24.74
N VAL A 35 -10.46 14.95 -25.44
CA VAL A 35 -11.73 14.42 -24.88
C VAL A 35 -11.60 12.92 -24.61
N THR A 36 -10.55 12.28 -25.12
CA THR A 36 -10.16 10.89 -24.82
C THR A 36 -10.04 10.63 -23.32
N LYS A 37 -9.31 11.47 -22.57
CA LYS A 37 -9.08 11.21 -21.14
C LYS A 37 -10.38 11.12 -20.35
N HIS A 38 -11.27 12.11 -20.51
CA HIS A 38 -12.48 12.18 -19.68
C HIS A 38 -13.49 11.08 -20.04
N ARG A 39 -13.63 10.74 -21.33
CA ARG A 39 -14.52 9.67 -21.80
C ARG A 39 -14.00 8.27 -21.40
N THR A 40 -12.68 8.04 -21.40
CA THR A 40 -12.07 6.80 -20.90
C THR A 40 -12.29 6.64 -19.40
N THR A 41 -12.05 7.67 -18.57
CA THR A 41 -12.31 7.57 -17.11
C THR A 41 -13.77 7.25 -16.81
N VAL A 42 -14.74 7.86 -17.50
CA VAL A 42 -16.16 7.56 -17.27
C VAL A 42 -16.52 6.13 -17.70
N HIS A 43 -15.89 5.61 -18.75
CA HIS A 43 -16.13 4.22 -19.17
C HIS A 43 -15.49 3.22 -18.19
N GLU A 44 -14.27 3.50 -17.74
CA GLU A 44 -13.53 2.75 -16.73
C GLU A 44 -14.30 2.67 -15.41
N THR A 45 -14.75 3.81 -14.87
CA THR A 45 -15.57 3.83 -13.63
C THR A 45 -16.84 2.99 -13.80
N ARG A 46 -17.53 3.06 -14.95
CA ARG A 46 -18.73 2.24 -15.20
C ARG A 46 -18.41 0.75 -15.28
N LEU A 47 -17.30 0.35 -15.87
CA LEU A 47 -16.87 -1.05 -15.94
C LEU A 47 -16.51 -1.60 -14.56
N VAL A 48 -15.82 -0.80 -13.73
CA VAL A 48 -15.50 -1.17 -12.34
C VAL A 48 -16.77 -1.33 -11.49
N ASP A 49 -17.75 -0.44 -11.65
CA ASP A 49 -18.99 -0.49 -10.89
C ASP A 49 -19.93 -1.63 -11.33
N THR A 50 -19.87 -2.07 -12.59
CA THR A 50 -20.82 -3.05 -13.14
C THR A 50 -20.25 -4.46 -13.29
N ASN A 51 -18.93 -4.62 -13.44
CA ASN A 51 -18.30 -5.92 -13.66
C ASN A 51 -17.67 -6.47 -12.35
N PRO A 52 -18.14 -7.61 -11.83
CA PRO A 52 -17.60 -8.21 -10.60
C PRO A 52 -16.11 -8.53 -10.64
N HIS A 53 -15.56 -8.86 -11.82
CA HIS A 53 -14.14 -9.17 -11.96
C HIS A 53 -13.26 -7.91 -11.88
N PHE A 54 -13.70 -6.79 -12.46
CA PHE A 54 -13.01 -5.51 -12.30
C PHE A 54 -13.06 -5.02 -10.86
N ARG A 55 -14.22 -5.14 -10.20
CA ARG A 55 -14.35 -4.78 -8.78
C ARG A 55 -13.40 -5.61 -7.90
N ASN A 56 -13.38 -6.94 -8.07
CA ASN A 56 -12.49 -7.82 -7.33
C ASN A 56 -11.00 -7.48 -7.58
N LEU A 57 -10.64 -7.17 -8.82
CA LEU A 57 -9.28 -6.74 -9.17
C LEU A 57 -8.91 -5.43 -8.44
N HIS A 58 -9.79 -4.44 -8.43
CA HIS A 58 -9.59 -3.20 -7.68
C HIS A 58 -9.50 -3.43 -6.17
N ASP A 59 -10.41 -4.23 -5.60
CA ASP A 59 -10.38 -4.60 -4.19
C ASP A 59 -9.05 -5.27 -3.82
N CYS A 60 -8.50 -6.11 -4.71
CA CYS A 60 -7.21 -6.73 -4.51
C CYS A 60 -6.06 -5.72 -4.55
N ILE A 61 -6.09 -4.77 -5.49
CA ILE A 61 -5.10 -3.69 -5.59
C ILE A 61 -5.11 -2.84 -4.32
N ASP A 62 -6.29 -2.43 -3.87
CA ASP A 62 -6.45 -1.59 -2.69
C ASP A 62 -6.06 -2.33 -1.41
N TRP A 63 -6.38 -3.62 -1.32
CA TRP A 63 -5.90 -4.46 -0.23
C TRP A 63 -4.36 -4.48 -0.17
N CYS A 64 -3.68 -4.70 -1.31
CA CYS A 64 -2.22 -4.71 -1.36
C CYS A 64 -1.63 -3.34 -0.97
N LYS A 65 -2.19 -2.24 -1.46
CA LYS A 65 -1.74 -0.87 -1.12
C LYS A 65 -1.90 -0.58 0.37
N ASN A 66 -3.06 -0.92 0.94
CA ASN A 66 -3.32 -0.71 2.36
C ASN A 66 -2.38 -1.54 3.23
N LYS A 67 -2.10 -2.78 2.83
CA LYS A 67 -1.15 -3.65 3.53
C LYS A 67 0.28 -3.14 3.42
N LEU A 68 0.70 -2.67 2.25
CA LEU A 68 2.02 -2.09 2.06
C LEU A 68 2.22 -0.87 2.98
N LYS A 69 1.23 0.03 3.02
CA LYS A 69 1.24 1.17 3.92
C LYS A 69 1.29 0.73 5.39
N GLN A 70 0.47 -0.24 5.78
CA GLN A 70 0.48 -0.78 7.14
C GLN A 70 1.87 -1.33 7.54
N LEU A 71 2.56 -2.03 6.65
CA LEU A 71 3.90 -2.54 6.92
C LEU A 71 4.96 -1.44 7.01
N GLN A 72 4.82 -0.37 6.23
CA GLN A 72 5.70 0.80 6.26
C GLN A 72 5.53 1.63 7.53
N ASP A 73 4.30 1.73 8.04
CA ASP A 73 3.96 2.49 9.24
C ASP A 73 4.19 1.68 10.54
N ALA A 74 4.50 0.39 10.46
CA ALA A 74 4.64 -0.50 11.61
C ALA A 74 6.01 -0.34 12.31
N ASP A 75 5.99 -0.19 13.63
CA ASP A 75 7.18 -0.10 14.47
C ASP A 75 7.85 -1.47 14.66
N TYR A 76 9.12 -1.51 15.06
CA TYR A 76 9.87 -2.71 15.41
C TYR A 76 9.85 -3.00 16.93
N GLY A 77 9.45 -2.02 17.76
CA GLY A 77 9.46 -2.11 19.21
C GLY A 77 10.74 -1.55 19.83
N SER A 78 10.65 -1.14 21.10
CA SER A 78 11.72 -0.45 21.84
C SER A 78 12.40 -1.30 22.91
N ASP A 79 11.84 -2.45 23.25
CA ASP A 79 12.34 -3.37 24.27
C ASP A 79 12.10 -4.83 23.86
N GLN A 80 12.79 -5.75 24.54
CA GLN A 80 12.76 -7.17 24.21
C GLN A 80 11.37 -7.80 24.16
N SER A 81 10.43 -7.32 25.01
CA SER A 81 9.07 -7.86 25.01
C SER A 81 8.26 -7.33 23.83
N SER A 82 8.37 -6.03 23.53
CA SER A 82 7.71 -5.40 22.39
C SER A 82 8.21 -5.95 21.04
N ILE A 83 9.52 -6.18 20.90
CA ILE A 83 10.12 -6.75 19.67
C ILE A 83 9.60 -8.16 19.43
N LYS A 84 9.53 -9.01 20.47
CA LYS A 84 8.96 -10.36 20.35
C LYS A 84 7.49 -10.32 19.94
N ASN A 85 6.72 -9.36 20.45
CA ASN A 85 5.34 -9.17 20.03
C ASN A 85 5.26 -8.74 18.56
N GLU A 86 6.10 -7.81 18.10
CA GLU A 86 6.16 -7.39 16.70
C GLU A 86 6.57 -8.54 15.75
N VAL A 87 7.50 -9.40 16.17
CA VAL A 87 7.86 -10.63 15.44
C VAL A 87 6.64 -11.52 15.23
N GLU A 88 5.87 -11.79 16.29
CA GLU A 88 4.69 -12.68 16.19
C GLU A 88 3.54 -12.04 15.39
N ILE A 89 3.31 -10.73 15.56
CA ILE A 89 2.35 -9.98 14.74
C ILE A 89 2.76 -10.08 13.27
N HIS A 90 4.02 -9.79 12.94
CA HIS A 90 4.48 -9.78 11.56
C HIS A 90 4.48 -11.18 10.93
N LYS A 91 4.82 -12.25 11.68
CA LYS A 91 4.69 -13.64 11.19
C LYS A 91 3.25 -13.96 10.76
N ARG A 92 2.26 -13.53 11.54
CA ARG A 92 0.84 -13.73 11.19
C ARG A 92 0.44 -12.91 9.97
N GLU A 93 0.86 -11.65 9.89
CA GLU A 93 0.59 -10.80 8.72
C GLU A 93 1.27 -11.35 7.46
N HIS A 94 2.52 -11.80 7.55
CA HIS A 94 3.26 -12.41 6.44
C HIS A 94 2.51 -13.63 5.89
N LYS A 95 2.06 -14.53 6.77
CA LYS A 95 1.24 -15.69 6.37
C LYS A 95 -0.07 -15.28 5.69
N ASN A 96 -0.68 -14.18 6.12
CA ASN A 96 -1.89 -13.64 5.46
C ASN A 96 -1.57 -13.17 4.03
N ILE A 97 -0.44 -12.46 3.85
CA ILE A 97 0.03 -12.02 2.54
C ILE A 97 0.34 -13.21 1.63
N GLU A 98 0.99 -14.26 2.12
CA GLU A 98 1.23 -15.48 1.33
C GLU A 98 -0.06 -16.14 0.86
N GLN A 99 -1.07 -16.24 1.74
CA GLN A 99 -2.37 -16.81 1.39
C GLN A 99 -3.13 -15.95 0.37
N PHE A 100 -2.87 -14.65 0.35
CA PHE A 100 -3.47 -13.71 -0.59
C PHE A 100 -3.07 -14.00 -2.05
N ARG A 101 -1.96 -14.70 -2.29
CA ARG A 101 -1.55 -15.19 -3.62
C ARG A 101 -2.69 -15.85 -4.39
N SER A 102 -3.50 -16.66 -3.70
CA SER A 102 -4.64 -17.35 -4.31
C SER A 102 -5.69 -16.41 -4.90
N ARG A 103 -5.84 -15.19 -4.35
CA ARG A 103 -6.74 -14.15 -4.88
C ARG A 103 -6.14 -13.47 -6.10
N VAL A 104 -4.83 -13.23 -6.09
CA VAL A 104 -4.09 -12.71 -7.27
C VAL A 104 -4.21 -13.69 -8.43
N GLU A 105 -4.01 -14.99 -8.17
CA GLU A 105 -4.16 -16.04 -9.18
C GLU A 105 -5.58 -16.07 -9.75
N LYS A 106 -6.63 -15.95 -8.92
CA LYS A 106 -8.02 -15.81 -9.40
C LYS A 106 -8.21 -14.62 -10.33
N CYS A 107 -7.59 -13.47 -10.05
CA CYS A 107 -7.63 -12.31 -10.93
C CYS A 107 -6.91 -12.58 -12.26
N VAL A 108 -5.81 -13.34 -12.24
CA VAL A 108 -5.11 -13.78 -13.46
C VAL A 108 -6.01 -14.69 -14.30
N TYR A 109 -6.66 -15.69 -13.70
CA TYR A 109 -7.58 -16.58 -14.42
C TYR A 109 -8.78 -15.84 -15.00
N ALA A 110 -9.31 -14.84 -14.28
CA ALA A 110 -10.44 -14.06 -14.74
C ALA A 110 -10.15 -13.24 -16.02
N LYS A 111 -8.88 -13.03 -16.37
CA LYS A 111 -8.47 -12.35 -17.61
C LYS A 111 -9.06 -13.01 -18.86
N SER A 112 -9.27 -14.33 -18.87
CA SER A 112 -9.83 -15.04 -20.03
C SER A 112 -11.29 -14.70 -20.34
N ASN A 113 -12.00 -14.03 -19.43
CA ASN A 113 -13.39 -13.59 -19.65
C ASN A 113 -13.49 -12.31 -20.51
N PHE A 114 -12.37 -11.65 -20.80
CA PHE A 114 -12.35 -10.35 -21.47
C PHE A 114 -11.74 -10.40 -22.86
N HIS A 115 -12.21 -9.49 -23.72
CA HIS A 115 -11.74 -9.35 -25.10
C HIS A 115 -11.65 -7.87 -25.49
N GLY A 116 -10.90 -7.54 -26.56
CA GLY A 116 -10.83 -6.18 -27.10
C GLY A 116 -10.32 -5.13 -26.10
N GLU A 117 -10.99 -3.98 -26.03
CA GLU A 117 -10.61 -2.85 -25.17
C GLU A 117 -10.69 -3.20 -23.67
N GLU A 118 -11.70 -3.97 -23.25
CA GLU A 118 -11.85 -4.42 -21.86
C GLU A 118 -10.69 -5.31 -21.42
N LEU A 119 -10.22 -6.19 -22.29
CA LEU A 119 -9.05 -7.04 -22.01
C LEU A 119 -7.79 -6.19 -21.83
N SER A 120 -7.60 -5.15 -22.65
CA SER A 120 -6.45 -4.26 -22.53
C SER A 120 -6.47 -3.52 -21.19
N LEU A 121 -7.63 -2.97 -20.80
CA LEU A 121 -7.81 -2.28 -19.53
C LEU A 121 -7.60 -3.23 -18.34
N TYR A 122 -8.27 -4.39 -18.35
CA TYR A 122 -8.11 -5.41 -17.31
C TYR A 122 -6.65 -5.87 -17.18
N SER A 123 -5.96 -6.05 -18.29
CA SER A 123 -4.54 -6.44 -18.29
C SER A 123 -3.65 -5.38 -17.63
N GLN A 124 -3.91 -4.09 -17.87
CA GLN A 124 -3.17 -3.00 -17.23
C GLN A 124 -3.36 -3.00 -15.71
N HIS A 125 -4.60 -3.13 -15.22
CA HIS A 125 -4.87 -3.24 -13.79
C HIS A 125 -4.29 -4.52 -13.19
N LEU A 126 -4.33 -5.64 -13.91
CA LEU A 126 -3.76 -6.90 -13.47
C LEU A 126 -2.24 -6.81 -13.32
N SER A 127 -1.54 -6.18 -14.28
CA SER A 127 -0.10 -5.92 -14.15
C SER A 127 0.20 -5.03 -12.94
N THR A 128 -0.66 -4.04 -12.66
CA THR A 128 -0.55 -3.21 -11.45
C THR A 128 -0.70 -4.03 -10.17
N LEU A 129 -1.70 -4.92 -10.10
CA LEU A 129 -1.88 -5.84 -8.96
C LEU A 129 -0.65 -6.73 -8.76
N GLN A 130 -0.14 -7.33 -9.84
CA GLN A 130 1.01 -8.22 -9.78
C GLN A 130 2.26 -7.50 -9.28
N GLN A 131 2.52 -6.29 -9.76
CA GLN A 131 3.63 -5.47 -9.30
C GLN A 131 3.51 -5.13 -7.81
N ILE A 132 2.38 -4.55 -7.39
CA ILE A 132 2.20 -4.14 -5.99
C ILE A 132 2.23 -5.36 -5.05
N TYR A 133 1.71 -6.51 -5.47
CA TYR A 133 1.81 -7.75 -4.69
C TYR A 133 3.25 -8.25 -4.57
N SER A 134 4.04 -8.17 -5.66
CA SER A 134 5.48 -8.49 -5.63
C SER A 134 6.22 -7.59 -4.64
N ASP A 135 6.00 -6.28 -4.72
CA ASP A 135 6.62 -5.29 -3.83
C ASP A 135 6.21 -5.53 -2.36
N LEU A 136 4.93 -5.86 -2.13
CA LEU A 136 4.42 -6.21 -0.79
C LEU A 136 5.13 -7.45 -0.22
N MET A 137 5.33 -8.49 -1.03
CA MET A 137 6.08 -9.68 -0.63
C MET A 137 7.54 -9.35 -0.31
N GLU A 138 8.19 -8.51 -1.11
CA GLU A 138 9.58 -8.09 -0.88
C GLU A 138 9.70 -7.33 0.46
N VAL A 139 8.84 -6.33 0.68
CA VAL A 139 8.81 -5.55 1.94
C VAL A 139 8.50 -6.45 3.13
N SER A 140 7.55 -7.38 2.99
CA SER A 140 7.19 -8.30 4.08
C SER A 140 8.33 -9.25 4.44
N ASN A 141 9.03 -9.82 3.45
CA ASN A 141 10.21 -10.66 3.67
C ASN A 141 11.35 -9.88 4.32
N LYS A 142 11.62 -8.67 3.82
CA LYS A 142 12.63 -7.79 4.39
C LYS A 142 12.34 -7.48 5.85
N ARG A 143 11.12 -7.08 6.18
CA ARG A 143 10.70 -6.80 7.55
C ARG A 143 10.83 -8.01 8.47
N LEU A 144 10.53 -9.22 7.97
CA LEU A 144 10.69 -10.46 8.73
C LEU A 144 12.17 -10.72 9.06
N SER A 145 13.07 -10.55 8.08
CA SER A 145 14.52 -10.66 8.31
C SER A 145 15.06 -9.59 9.25
N ASP A 146 14.58 -8.35 9.13
CA ASP A 146 15.04 -7.23 9.96
C ASP A 146 14.57 -7.42 11.42
N LEU A 147 13.34 -7.90 11.65
CA LEU A 147 12.83 -8.23 12.99
C LEU A 147 13.59 -9.40 13.63
N ASP A 148 13.93 -10.43 12.87
CA ASP A 148 14.70 -11.59 13.36
C ASP A 148 16.10 -11.17 13.84
N LYS A 149 16.80 -10.36 13.03
CA LYS A 149 18.11 -9.80 13.38
C LYS A 149 18.02 -8.88 14.60
N LEU A 150 16.96 -8.08 14.70
CA LEU A 150 16.77 -7.18 15.84
C LEU A 150 16.52 -7.95 17.13
N ASP A 151 15.69 -8.99 17.10
CA ASP A 151 15.42 -9.85 18.26
C ASP A 151 16.70 -10.56 18.71
N GLU A 152 17.49 -11.11 17.78
CA GLU A 152 18.80 -11.71 18.08
C GLU A 152 19.75 -10.69 18.73
N PHE A 153 19.90 -9.51 18.13
CA PHE A 153 20.76 -8.45 18.65
C PHE A 153 20.38 -8.05 20.08
N VAL A 154 19.09 -7.79 20.33
CA VAL A 154 18.61 -7.38 21.65
C VAL A 154 18.78 -8.51 22.67
N GLN A 155 18.55 -9.76 22.29
CA GLN A 155 18.81 -10.90 23.17
C GLN A 155 20.28 -10.99 23.60
N LEU A 156 21.20 -10.84 22.65
CA LEU A 156 22.64 -10.85 22.92
C LEU A 156 23.04 -9.67 23.80
N ALA A 157 22.61 -8.45 23.45
CA ALA A 157 22.90 -7.24 24.22
C ALA A 157 22.38 -7.32 25.65
N THR A 158 21.15 -7.81 25.86
CA THR A 158 20.58 -7.99 27.20
C THR A 158 21.37 -9.01 28.01
N ARG A 159 21.85 -10.10 27.38
CA ARG A 159 22.68 -11.10 28.06
C ARG A 159 24.03 -10.51 28.49
N GLU A 160 24.68 -9.77 27.60
CA GLU A 160 25.96 -9.11 27.91
C GLU A 160 25.79 -8.05 29.00
N LEU A 161 24.70 -7.29 28.99
CA LEU A 161 24.39 -6.32 30.04
C LEU A 161 24.16 -6.99 31.39
N HIS A 162 23.46 -8.13 31.40
CA HIS A 162 23.30 -8.92 32.62
C HIS A 162 24.64 -9.47 33.14
N TRP A 163 25.49 -9.98 32.25
CA TRP A 163 26.84 -10.43 32.59
C TRP A 163 27.68 -9.29 33.16
N PHE A 164 27.65 -8.13 32.51
CA PHE A 164 28.38 -6.94 32.95
C PHE A 164 27.91 -6.49 34.34
N ASN A 165 26.60 -6.38 34.57
CA ASN A 165 26.05 -6.02 35.87
C ASN A 165 26.48 -7.01 36.97
N ALA A 166 26.53 -8.32 36.67
CA ALA A 166 26.99 -9.32 37.63
C ALA A 166 28.48 -9.18 37.98
N LYS A 167 29.32 -8.78 37.01
CA LYS A 167 30.73 -8.47 37.25
C LYS A 167 30.91 -7.18 38.03
N GLU A 168 30.16 -6.14 37.69
CA GLU A 168 30.16 -4.86 38.40
C GLU A 168 29.77 -5.05 39.88
N GLU A 169 28.67 -5.76 40.15
CA GLU A 169 28.21 -6.04 41.52
C GLU A 169 29.29 -6.74 42.35
N LEU A 170 30.01 -7.70 41.76
CA LEU A 170 31.10 -8.41 42.43
C LEU A 170 32.25 -7.47 42.82
N GLU A 171 32.57 -6.49 41.97
CA GLU A 171 33.63 -5.50 42.24
C GLU A 171 33.21 -4.43 43.24
N VAL A 172 31.98 -3.94 43.12
CA VAL A 172 31.42 -2.91 44.02
C VAL A 172 31.26 -3.45 45.43
N THR A 173 30.89 -4.73 45.57
CA THR A 173 30.71 -5.38 46.88
C THR A 173 31.99 -5.92 47.50
N ARG A 174 33.13 -5.89 46.77
CA ARG A 174 34.41 -6.36 47.29
C ARG A 174 34.93 -5.46 48.41
N ASP A 175 35.24 -6.07 49.56
CA ASP A 175 35.91 -5.37 50.67
C ASP A 175 37.40 -5.22 50.37
N TRP A 176 37.77 -4.08 49.79
CA TRP A 176 39.16 -3.72 49.50
C TRP A 176 40.01 -3.47 50.76
N SER A 177 39.40 -3.47 51.96
CA SER A 177 40.11 -3.30 53.23
C SER A 177 40.45 -4.63 53.92
N ASP A 178 39.97 -5.77 53.40
CA ASP A 178 40.27 -7.09 53.95
C ASP A 178 41.77 -7.40 53.84
N LYS A 179 42.39 -7.67 54.99
CA LYS A 179 43.82 -7.98 55.08
C LYS A 179 44.18 -9.36 54.53
N ASN A 180 43.18 -10.22 54.34
CA ASN A 180 43.36 -11.55 53.74
C ASN A 180 42.96 -11.58 52.25
N LEU A 181 42.71 -10.41 51.63
CA LEU A 181 42.34 -10.33 50.23
C LEU A 181 43.48 -10.88 49.35
N ASN A 182 43.20 -11.95 48.61
CA ASN A 182 44.17 -12.52 47.69
C ASN A 182 44.21 -11.72 46.38
N VAL A 183 45.10 -10.74 46.31
CA VAL A 183 45.26 -9.85 45.15
C VAL A 183 45.74 -10.61 43.90
N GLN A 184 46.52 -11.70 44.06
CA GLN A 184 46.97 -12.51 42.92
C GLN A 184 45.82 -13.23 42.21
N ASP A 185 44.86 -13.76 42.98
CA ASP A 185 43.68 -14.42 42.41
C ASP A 185 42.79 -13.42 41.66
N ILE A 186 42.75 -12.16 42.12
CA ILE A 186 42.03 -11.08 41.43
C ILE A 186 42.73 -10.72 40.13
N GLU A 187 44.05 -10.55 40.12
CA GLU A 187 44.81 -10.30 38.88
C GLU A 187 44.62 -11.42 37.85
N GLN A 188 44.72 -12.69 38.27
CA GLN A 188 44.50 -13.85 37.38
C GLN A 188 43.09 -13.95 36.82
N TYR A 189 42.08 -13.44 37.54
CA TYR A 189 40.70 -13.44 37.06
C TYR A 189 40.46 -12.46 35.90
N TYR A 190 41.35 -11.48 35.70
CA TYR A 190 41.27 -10.45 34.67
C TYR A 190 42.25 -10.63 33.49
N GLU A 191 43.19 -11.57 33.58
CA GLU A 191 44.00 -12.04 32.44
C GLU A 191 43.24 -13.05 31.56
#